data_AF-A0A3B9VM85-F1
#
_entry.id   AF-A0A3B9VM85-F1
#
_cell.length_a   1.000
_cell.length_b   1.000
_cell.length_c   1.000
_cell.angle_alpha   90.00
_cell.angle_beta   90.00
_cell.angle_gamma   90.00
#
_symmetry.space_group_name_H-M   'P 1'
#
loop_
_entity.id
_entity.type
_entity.pdbx_description
1 polymer ?
#
loop_
_entity_poly.entity_id
_entity_poly.type
_entity_poly.pdbx_seq_one_letter_code
_entity_poly.pdbx_strand_id
1 'polypeptide(L)'
;MPFRADESLDLDALGRNIDRFCGTALSGFVVGSYGGEEFHMGEPEKIAAISTVADAHAGRRFVIAGIDALSPTEAVRLANLYAEAGA
;
A
#
# COMPACT_ATOMS: atom_id res chain seq x y z
N MET A 1 -5.34 -6.70 3.52
CA MET A 1 -5.06 -6.60 2.06
C MET A 1 -5.84 -7.69 1.33
N PRO A 2 -6.14 -7.60 0.01
CA PRO A 2 -6.76 -8.71 -0.69
C PRO A 2 -5.71 -9.76 -1.10
N PHE A 3 -5.97 -11.02 -0.75
CA PHE A 3 -5.12 -12.16 -1.12
C PHE A 3 -5.92 -13.17 -1.96
N ARG A 4 -5.22 -13.88 -2.84
CA ARG A 4 -5.76 -15.01 -3.59
C ARG A 4 -5.79 -16.27 -2.72
N ALA A 5 -6.42 -17.33 -3.24
CA ALA A 5 -6.50 -18.62 -2.55
C ALA A 5 -5.13 -19.31 -2.38
N ASP A 6 -4.13 -18.93 -3.17
CA ASP A 6 -2.74 -19.38 -3.06
C ASP A 6 -1.89 -18.47 -2.16
N GLU A 7 -2.54 -17.60 -1.38
CA GLU A 7 -1.92 -16.63 -0.47
C GLU A 7 -1.11 -15.51 -1.17
N SER A 8 -1.07 -15.48 -2.51
CA SER A 8 -0.45 -14.36 -3.24
C SER A 8 -1.29 -13.09 -3.15
N LEU A 9 -0.65 -11.93 -3.17
CA LEU A 9 -1.33 -10.64 -3.14
C LEU A 9 -2.18 -10.41 -4.41
N ASP A 10 -3.46 -10.07 -4.25
CA ASP A 10 -4.39 -9.79 -5.35
C ASP A 10 -4.42 -8.29 -5.69
N LEU A 11 -3.42 -7.84 -6.45
CA LEU A 11 -3.29 -6.45 -6.87
C LEU A 11 -4.47 -5.96 -7.75
N ASP A 12 -5.09 -6.84 -8.54
CA ASP A 12 -6.23 -6.47 -9.37
C ASP A 12 -7.45 -6.17 -8.49
N ALA A 13 -7.70 -6.99 -7.46
CA ALA A 13 -8.74 -6.72 -6.47
C ALA A 13 -8.45 -5.46 -5.66
N LEU A 14 -7.17 -5.21 -5.31
CA LEU A 14 -6.77 -3.99 -4.63
C LEU A 14 -7.11 -2.76 -5.47
N GLY A 15 -6.70 -2.71 -6.73
CA GLY A 15 -6.99 -1.60 -7.64
C GLY A 15 -8.49 -1.32 -7.79
N ARG A 16 -9.31 -2.37 -7.97
CA ARG A 16 -10.79 -2.23 -8.02
C ARG A 16 -11.38 -1.66 -6.73
N ASN A 17 -10.87 -2.09 -5.58
CA ASN A 17 -11.31 -1.57 -4.29
C ASN A 17 -10.95 -0.09 -4.13
N ILE A 18 -9.74 0.32 -4.51
CA ILE A 18 -9.31 1.71 -4.46
C ILE A 18 -10.18 2.60 -5.36
N ASP A 19 -10.44 2.18 -6.60
CA ASP A 19 -11.29 2.95 -7.50
C ASP A 19 -12.72 3.11 -6.94
N ARG A 20 -13.29 2.03 -6.40
CA ARG A 20 -14.58 2.07 -5.70
C ARG A 20 -14.55 3.05 -4.52
N PHE A 21 -13.51 3.00 -3.69
CA PHE A 21 -13.40 3.85 -2.50
C PHE A 21 -13.13 5.32 -2.85
N CYS A 22 -12.55 5.60 -4.01
CA CYS A 22 -12.44 6.97 -4.52
C CYS A 22 -13.82 7.61 -4.75
N GLY A 23 -14.89 6.83 -4.94
CA GLY A 23 -16.28 7.32 -4.98
C GLY A 23 -16.87 7.72 -3.62
N THR A 24 -16.12 7.58 -2.52
CA THR A 24 -16.55 7.93 -1.16
C THR A 24 -15.91 9.24 -0.68
N ALA A 25 -16.24 9.67 0.54
CA ALA A 25 -15.67 10.85 1.18
C ALA A 25 -14.25 10.65 1.77
N LEU A 26 -13.63 9.48 1.59
CA LEU A 26 -12.26 9.22 2.04
C LEU A 26 -11.28 10.17 1.34
N SER A 27 -10.31 10.70 2.09
CA SER A 27 -9.29 11.60 1.54
C SER A 27 -8.04 10.87 1.04
N GLY A 28 -7.77 9.68 1.58
CA GLY A 28 -6.55 8.94 1.31
C GLY A 28 -6.57 7.52 1.88
N PHE A 29 -5.47 6.81 1.68
CA PHE A 29 -5.33 5.39 2.04
C PHE A 29 -4.07 5.17 2.87
N VAL A 30 -4.20 4.42 3.96
CA VAL A 30 -3.05 3.93 4.73
C VAL A 30 -2.70 2.54 4.22
N VAL A 31 -1.46 2.35 3.76
CA VAL A 31 -1.00 1.14 3.05
C VAL A 31 0.24 0.59 3.75
N GLY A 32 0.35 -0.74 3.84
CA GLY A 32 1.53 -1.39 4.42
C GLY A 32 1.67 -1.25 5.94
N SER A 33 0.59 -0.92 6.66
CA SER A 33 0.54 -0.89 8.13
C SER A 33 -0.20 -2.11 8.70
N TYR A 34 -0.32 -2.18 10.03
CA TYR A 34 -1.00 -3.26 10.76
C TYR A 34 -2.35 -3.67 10.17
N GLY A 35 -3.24 -2.71 9.87
CA GLY A 35 -4.56 -2.99 9.27
C GLY A 35 -4.51 -3.53 7.84
N GLY A 36 -3.38 -3.32 7.16
CA GLY A 36 -3.05 -3.89 5.86
C GLY A 36 -2.35 -5.25 5.93
N GLU A 37 -2.21 -5.85 7.12
CA GLU A 37 -1.54 -7.15 7.34
C GLU A 37 -0.05 -7.13 6.99
N GLU A 38 0.65 -6.06 7.36
CA GLU A 38 2.06 -5.83 7.01
C GLU A 38 3.04 -6.97 7.32
N PHE A 39 2.75 -7.82 8.31
CA PHE A 39 3.62 -8.94 8.69
C PHE A 39 3.44 -10.18 7.81
N HIS A 40 2.43 -10.20 6.94
CA HIS A 40 2.15 -11.28 6.00
C HIS A 40 2.62 -10.96 4.58
N MET A 41 3.30 -9.83 4.37
CA MET A 41 3.80 -9.40 3.07
C MET A 41 5.30 -9.15 3.11
N GLY A 42 6.01 -9.61 2.08
CA GLY A 42 7.38 -9.22 1.82
C GLY A 42 7.49 -7.76 1.35
N GLU A 43 8.69 -7.20 1.41
CA GLU A 43 8.94 -5.83 0.91
C GLU A 43 8.51 -5.62 -0.56
N PRO A 44 8.83 -6.51 -1.52
CA PRO A 44 8.38 -6.32 -2.90
C PRO A 44 6.85 -6.25 -3.03
N GLU A 45 6.12 -7.02 -2.21
CA GLU A 45 4.66 -7.00 -2.19
C GLU A 45 4.13 -5.70 -1.59
N LYS A 46 4.77 -5.17 -0.54
CA LYS A 46 4.42 -3.85 0.03
C LYS A 46 4.63 -2.74 -0.99
N ILE A 47 5.74 -2.73 -1.71
CA ILE A 47 6.02 -1.76 -2.77
C ILE A 47 4.97 -1.86 -3.88
N ALA A 48 4.69 -3.08 -4.35
CA ALA A 48 3.67 -3.32 -5.37
C ALA A 48 2.27 -2.87 -4.93
N ALA A 49 1.91 -3.09 -3.66
CA ALA A 49 0.66 -2.60 -3.09
C ALA A 49 0.58 -1.07 -3.10
N ILE A 50 1.63 -0.38 -2.64
CA ILE A 50 1.69 1.09 -2.61
C ILE A 50 1.54 1.66 -4.02
N SER A 51 2.33 1.18 -4.98
CA SER A 51 2.24 1.59 -6.38
C SER A 51 0.85 1.32 -6.97
N THR A 52 0.25 0.15 -6.68
CA THR A 52 -1.10 -0.17 -7.15
C THR A 52 -2.14 0.79 -6.59
N VAL A 53 -2.04 1.19 -5.31
CA VAL A 53 -2.96 2.17 -4.73
C VAL A 53 -2.75 3.55 -5.35
N ALA A 54 -1.50 3.99 -5.52
CA ALA A 54 -1.14 5.27 -6.12
C ALA A 54 -1.70 5.39 -7.55
N ASP A 55 -1.45 4.36 -8.37
CA ASP A 55 -1.91 4.30 -9.75
C ASP A 55 -3.45 4.25 -9.84
N ALA A 56 -4.09 3.42 -9.02
CA ALA A 56 -5.54 3.25 -9.05
C ALA A 56 -6.30 4.52 -8.64
N HIS A 57 -5.79 5.29 -7.67
CA HIS A 57 -6.43 6.56 -7.31
C HIS A 57 -6.12 7.69 -8.29
N ALA A 58 -5.08 7.59 -9.12
CA ALA A 58 -4.74 8.54 -10.19
C ALA A 58 -4.76 10.02 -9.75
N GLY A 59 -4.12 10.31 -8.61
CA GLY A 59 -4.08 11.67 -8.03
C GLY A 59 -5.36 12.18 -7.36
N ARG A 60 -6.46 11.40 -7.32
CA ARG A 60 -7.72 11.79 -6.65
C ARG A 60 -7.63 11.83 -5.11
N ARG A 61 -6.64 11.14 -4.54
CA ARG A 61 -6.44 10.85 -3.12
C ARG A 61 -4.93 10.90 -2.81
N PHE A 62 -4.56 10.81 -1.53
CA PHE A 62 -3.17 10.64 -1.10
C PHE A 62 -2.95 9.25 -0.48
N VAL A 63 -1.69 8.83 -0.38
CA VAL A 63 -1.27 7.58 0.25
C VAL A 63 -0.43 7.89 1.49
N ILE A 64 -0.57 7.07 2.53
CA ILE A 64 0.29 7.07 3.71
C ILE A 64 0.86 5.66 3.83
N ALA A 65 2.17 5.51 3.60
CA ALA A 65 2.83 4.23 3.72
C ALA A 65 3.34 3.98 5.15
N GLY A 66 3.04 2.81 5.70
CA GLY A 66 3.59 2.34 6.98
C GLY A 66 5.08 1.98 6.83
N ILE A 67 5.95 2.63 7.60
CA ILE A 67 7.40 2.43 7.57
C ILE A 67 7.93 1.70 8.81
N ASP A 68 7.04 1.00 9.52
CA ASP A 68 7.38 0.34 10.77
C ASP A 68 8.48 -0.70 10.55
N ALA A 69 9.58 -0.51 11.26
CA ALA A 69 10.77 -1.36 11.21
C ALA A 69 11.45 -1.39 12.58
N LEU A 70 12.14 -2.50 12.88
CA LEU A 70 12.90 -2.65 14.13
C LEU A 70 14.12 -1.71 14.21
N SER A 71 14.56 -1.16 13.08
CA SER A 71 15.73 -0.30 12.96
C SER A 71 15.33 1.07 12.39
N PRO A 72 15.77 2.18 12.99
CA PRO A 72 15.55 3.51 12.43
C PRO A 72 16.15 3.70 11.04
N THR A 73 17.33 3.11 10.78
CA THR A 73 17.97 3.13 9.46
C THR A 73 17.08 2.46 8.42
N GLU A 74 16.42 1.37 8.80
CA GLU A 74 15.52 0.66 7.92
C GLU A 74 14.22 1.43 7.69
N ALA A 75 13.66 2.05 8.73
CA ALA A 75 12.49 2.92 8.58
C ALA A 75 12.75 4.07 7.60
N VAL A 76 13.94 4.68 7.64
CA VAL A 76 14.34 5.72 6.67
C VAL A 76 14.48 5.15 5.24
N ARG A 77 15.06 3.96 5.08
CA ARG A 77 15.17 3.32 3.76
C ARG A 77 13.79 3.04 3.17
N LEU A 78 12.88 2.46 3.96
CA LEU A 78 11.51 2.18 3.56
C LEU A 78 10.75 3.46 3.23
N ALA A 79 10.92 4.53 4.03
CA ALA A 79 10.30 5.83 3.75
C ALA A 79 10.66 6.37 2.36
N ASN A 80 11.94 6.31 1.99
CA ASN A 80 12.39 6.76 0.67
C ASN A 80 11.84 5.87 -0.45
N LEU A 81 11.91 4.54 -0.30
CA LEU A 81 11.39 3.60 -1.31
C LEU A 81 9.89 3.74 -1.52
N TYR A 82 9.13 3.94 -0.44
CA TYR A 82 7.68 4.07 -0.52
C TYR A 82 7.25 5.42 -1.10
N ALA A 83 8.02 6.49 -0.84
CA ALA A 83 7.82 7.77 -1.52
C ALA A 83 8.07 7.65 -3.04
N GLU A 84 9.12 6.92 -3.46
CA GLU A 84 9.38 6.62 -4.88
C GLU A 84 8.26 5.78 -5.52
N ALA A 85 7.59 4.92 -4.73
CA ALA A 85 6.46 4.11 -5.17
C ALA A 85 5.12 4.88 -5.22
N GLY A 86 5.09 6.17 -4.84
CA GLY A 86 3.91 7.04 -4.96
C GLY A 86 3.17 7.31 -3.65
N ALA A 87 3.79 7.04 -2.50
CA ALA A 87 3.30 7.50 -1.19
C ALA A 87 3.52 9.01 -0.98
#